data_AF-A0A920G4J1-F1
#
_entry.id   AF-A0A920G4J1-F1
#
_cell.length_a   1.000
_cell.length_b   1.000
_cell.length_c   1.000
_cell.angle_alpha   90.00
_cell.angle_beta   90.00
_cell.angle_gamma   90.00
#
_symmetry.space_group_name_H-M   'P 1'
#
loop_
_entity.id
_entity.type
_entity.pdbx_description
1 polymer ?
#
loop_
_entity_poly.entity_id
_entity_poly.type
_entity_poly.pdbx_seq_one_letter_code
_entity_poly.pdbx_strand_id
1 'polypeptide(L)' 'MPYRLGVDVGGTFTDLILVDEKSGAIHTAKVPSTPADSSIG' A
#
# COMPACT_ATOMS: atom_id res chain seq x y z
N MET A 1 -11.43 -0.95 -15.22
CA MET A 1 -11.81 0.09 -14.25
C MET A 1 -10.56 0.37 -13.43
N PRO A 2 -10.03 1.60 -13.42
CA PRO A 2 -8.72 1.88 -12.85
C PRO A 2 -8.73 1.86 -11.32
N TYR A 3 -7.68 1.28 -10.75
CA TYR A 3 -7.33 1.41 -9.34
C TYR A 3 -6.08 2.28 -9.22
N ARG A 4 -6.01 3.14 -8.21
CA ARG A 4 -4.76 3.79 -7.80
C ARG A 4 -4.25 3.15 -6.52
N LEU A 5 -2.99 2.75 -6.53
CA LEU A 5 -2.31 2.22 -5.35
C LEU A 5 -1.20 3.20 -4.94
N GLY A 6 -1.30 3.72 -3.73
CA GLY A 6 -0.21 4.40 -3.03
C GLY A 6 0.54 3.41 -2.15
N VAL A 7 1.86 3.48 -2.18
CA VAL A 7 2.76 2.67 -1.34
C VAL A 7 3.77 3.61 -0.69
N ASP A 8 3.89 3.57 0.63
CA ASP A 8 4.91 4.29 1.41
C ASP A 8 5.72 3.27 2.23
N VAL A 9 7.01 3.13 1.89
CA VAL A 9 7.90 2.14 2.50
C VAL A 9 8.71 2.80 3.60
N GLY A 10 8.37 2.50 4.85
CA GLY A 10 9.14 2.91 6.03
C GLY A 10 10.13 1.84 6.49
N GLY A 11 10.86 2.14 7.57
CA GLY A 11 11.81 1.20 8.18
C GLY A 11 11.15 0.07 8.98
N THR A 12 10.00 0.33 9.60
CA THR A 12 9.28 -0.64 10.44
C THR A 12 8.03 -1.19 9.74
N PHE A 13 7.31 -0.33 9.02
CA PHE A 13 6.07 -0.68 8.34
C PHE A 13 6.03 -0.09 6.94
N THR A 14 5.32 -0.78 6.05
CA THR A 14 4.92 -0.32 4.73
C THR A 14 3.42 -0.05 4.75
N ASP A 15 3.04 1.14 4.28
CA ASP A 15 1.66 1.63 4.24
C ASP A 15 1.12 1.57 2.81
N LEU A 16 -0.09 1.02 2.67
CA LEU A 16 -0.77 0.77 1.41
C LEU A 16 -2.11 1.49 1.40
N ILE A 17 -2.39 2.21 0.32
CA ILE A 17 -3.68 2.88 0.09
C ILE A 17 -4.18 2.51 -1.31
N LEU A 18 -5.29 1.80 -1.40
CA LEU A 18 -5.95 1.45 -2.65
C LEU A 18 -7.20 2.31 -2.81
N VAL A 19 -7.29 3.02 -3.93
CA VAL A 19 -8.46 3.79 -4.33
C VAL A 19 -9.09 3.12 -5.55
N ASP A 20 -10.34 2.68 -5.41
CA ASP A 20 -11.20 2.34 -6.54
C ASP A 20 -11.75 3.64 -7.13
N GLU A 21 -11.24 4.05 -8.30
CA GLU A 21 -11.66 5.31 -8.92
C GLU A 21 -13.13 5.30 -9.37
N LYS A 22 -13.75 4.13 -9.53
CA LYS A 22 -15.15 4.03 -9.94
C LYS A 22 -16.10 4.22 -8.78
N SER A 23 -15.87 3.51 -7.67
CA SER A 23 -16.75 3.56 -6.50
C SER A 23 -16.37 4.67 -5.51
N GLY A 24 -15.13 5.17 -5.59
CA GLY A 24 -14.54 6.02 -4.57
C GLY A 24 -14.17 5.26 -3.29
N ALA A 25 -14.26 3.93 -3.28
CA ALA A 25 -13.88 3.13 -2.12
C ALA A 25 -12.38 3.24 -1.85
N ILE A 26 -12.05 3.35 -0.56
CA ILE A 26 -10.67 3.42 -0.08
C ILE A 26 -10.43 2.20 0.80
N HIS A 27 -9.36 1.48 0.50
CA HIS A 27 -8.86 0.40 1.33
C HIS A 27 -7.46 0.75 1.82
N THR A 28 -7.17 0.41 3.07
CA THR A 28 -5.86 0.63 3.67
C THR A 28 -5.30 -0.68 4.21
N ALA A 29 -3.99 -0.84 4.13
CA ALA A 29 -3.27 -1.93 4.77
C ALA A 29 -1.94 -1.41 5.30
N LYS A 30 -1.49 -2.00 6.42
CA LYS A 30 -0.18 -1.75 7.02
C LYS A 30 0.45 -3.09 7.30
N VAL A 31 1.67 -3.28 6.82
CA VAL A 31 2.41 -4.53 6.93
C VAL A 31 3.81 -4.25 7.47
N PRO A 32 4.43 -5.16 8.23
CA PRO A 32 5.82 -4.99 8.63
C PRO A 32 6.71 -4.83 7.40
N SER A 33 7.62 -3.87 7.43
CA SER A 33 8.61 -3.70 6.36
C SER A 33 9.61 -4.85 6.36
N THR A 34 10.16 -5.11 5.18
CA THR A 34 11.27 -6.03 4.96
C THR A 34 12.48 -5.23 4.46
N PRO A 35 13.30 -4.63 5.35
CA PRO A 35 14.37 -3.70 4.93
C PRO A 35 15.43 -4.32 4.01
N ALA A 36 15.59 -5.64 4.06
CA ALA A 36 16.49 -6.36 3.15
C ALA A 36 15.95 -6.43 1.71
N ASP A 37 14.63 -6.40 1.54
CA ASP A 37 13.94 -6.43 0.25
C ASP A 37 12.51 -5.91 0.40
N SER A 38 12.27 -4.66 0.01
CA SER A 38 10.97 -3.98 0.12
C SER A 38 9.87 -4.54 -0.77
N SER A 39 10.15 -5.50 -1.66
CA SER A 39 9.12 -6.14 -2.49
C SER A 39 8.36 -7.25 -1.77
N ILE A 40 8.86 -7.71 -0.62
CA ILE A 40 8.26 -8.80 0.17
C ILE A 40 7.13 -8.28 1.07
N GLY A 41 7.29 -7.07 1.63
CA GLY A 41 6.27 -6.38 2.43
C GLY A 41 5.27 -5.67 1.54
#